data_AF-U5WBX3-F1
#
_entry.id   AF-U5WBX3-F1
#
_cell.length_a   1.000
_cell.length_b   1.000
_cell.length_c   1.000
_cell.angle_alpha   90.00
_cell.angle_beta   90.00
_cell.angle_gamma   90.00
#
_symmetry.space_group_name_H-M   'P 1'
#
loop_
_entity.id
_entity.type
_entity.pdbx_description
1 polymer ?
#
loop_
_entity_poly.entity_id
_entity_poly.type
_entity_poly.pdbx_seq_one_letter_code
_entity_poly.pdbx_strand_id
1 'polypeptide(L)'
;MSVQLAAALSAEEAAIYAYGSLGVKLTGEGDRTEARAAEATHRARRDVLVSRLSALKASTAPAPAGYDLPFEVTDRASALKLAIQVEDGVAQAWRSVLPASEGPDRATALNALTDAAVRATRWRRLGEVTPVTMPWPGRA
;
A
#
# COMPACT_ATOMS: atom_id res chain seq x y z
N MET A 1 7.64 1.09 -18.07
CA MET A 1 6.65 1.84 -17.26
C MET A 1 5.38 1.05 -17.04
N SER A 2 4.68 0.56 -18.08
CA SER A 2 3.38 -0.13 -17.91
C SER A 2 3.43 -1.35 -16.99
N VAL A 3 4.50 -2.16 -17.05
CA VAL A 3 4.70 -3.30 -16.13
C VAL A 3 4.83 -2.83 -14.67
N GLN A 4 5.62 -1.77 -14.44
CA GLN A 4 5.79 -1.19 -13.10
C GLN A 4 4.49 -0.56 -12.57
N LEU A 5 3.72 0.10 -13.43
CA LEU A 5 2.41 0.64 -13.08
C LEU A 5 1.38 -0.47 -12.79
N ALA A 6 1.42 -1.58 -13.53
CA ALA A 6 0.57 -2.73 -13.26
C ALA A 6 0.94 -3.41 -11.93
N ALA A 7 2.24 -3.49 -11.60
CA ALA A 7 2.69 -3.98 -10.30
C ALA A 7 2.25 -3.05 -9.15
N ALA A 8 2.34 -1.73 -9.34
CA ALA A 8 1.81 -0.76 -8.39
C ALA A 8 0.29 -0.91 -8.23
N LEU A 9 -0.45 -1.12 -9.32
CA LEU A 9 -1.91 -1.34 -9.28
C LEU A 9 -2.25 -2.59 -8.46
N SER A 10 -1.57 -3.70 -8.74
CA SER A 10 -1.77 -4.95 -8.00
C SER A 10 -1.48 -4.78 -6.49
N ALA A 11 -0.45 -4.01 -6.13
CA ALA A 11 -0.15 -3.71 -4.74
C ALA A 11 -1.22 -2.84 -4.06
N GLU A 12 -1.76 -1.83 -4.76
CA GLU A 12 -2.85 -0.99 -4.27
C GLU A 12 -4.15 -1.79 -4.09
N GLU A 13 -4.46 -2.70 -5.00
CA GLU A 13 -5.63 -3.59 -4.89
C GLU A 13 -5.50 -4.58 -3.73
N ALA A 14 -4.33 -5.18 -3.55
CA ALA A 14 -4.02 -6.03 -2.40
C ALA A 14 -4.13 -5.25 -1.07
N ALA A 15 -3.66 -3.99 -1.05
CA ALA A 15 -3.76 -3.12 0.11
C ALA A 15 -5.22 -2.83 0.49
N ILE A 16 -6.08 -2.52 -0.48
CA ILE A 16 -7.53 -2.30 -0.24
C ILE A 16 -8.16 -3.55 0.38
N TYR A 17 -7.85 -4.74 -0.14
CA TYR A 17 -8.34 -6.00 0.41
C TYR A 17 -7.85 -6.23 1.85
N ALA A 18 -6.56 -6.01 2.09
CA ALA A 18 -5.95 -6.18 3.41
C ALA A 18 -6.53 -5.20 4.45
N TYR A 19 -6.78 -3.94 4.07
CA TYR A 19 -7.38 -2.94 4.94
C TYR A 19 -8.82 -3.29 5.37
N GLY A 20 -9.60 -3.91 4.47
CA GLY A 20 -10.90 -4.47 4.83
C GLY A 20 -10.79 -5.57 5.88
N SER A 21 -9.81 -6.46 5.74
CA SER A 21 -9.60 -7.60 6.64
C SER A 21 -9.00 -7.23 8.00
N LEU A 22 -8.03 -6.30 8.03
CA LEU A 22 -7.41 -5.86 9.29
C LEU A 22 -8.29 -4.85 10.03
N GLY A 23 -9.06 -4.02 9.31
CA GLY A 23 -9.86 -2.95 9.90
C GLY A 23 -10.90 -3.46 10.91
N VAL A 24 -11.45 -4.65 10.68
CA VAL A 24 -12.40 -5.30 11.59
C VAL A 24 -11.78 -5.79 12.89
N LYS A 25 -10.45 -5.92 12.97
CA LYS A 25 -9.72 -6.35 14.17
C LYS A 25 -9.17 -5.19 14.99
N LEU A 26 -9.27 -3.96 14.49
CA LEU A 26 -8.87 -2.75 15.20
C LEU A 26 -10.01 -2.30 16.13
N THR A 27 -9.73 -2.22 17.43
CA THR A 27 -10.72 -1.85 18.45
C THR A 27 -10.68 -0.37 18.85
N GLY A 28 -9.50 0.27 18.73
CA GLY A 28 -9.34 1.70 18.99
C GLY A 28 -10.03 2.58 17.94
N GLU A 29 -10.67 3.67 18.36
CA GLU A 29 -11.29 4.62 17.44
C GLU A 29 -10.25 5.31 16.53
N GLY A 30 -9.10 5.69 17.09
CA GLY A 30 -7.97 6.23 16.33
C GLY A 30 -7.47 5.26 15.26
N ASP A 31 -7.22 4.00 15.64
CA ASP A 31 -6.75 2.95 14.73
C ASP A 31 -7.74 2.72 13.57
N ARG A 32 -9.04 2.63 13.88
CA ARG A 32 -10.09 2.47 12.86
C ARG A 32 -10.18 3.67 11.92
N THR A 33 -9.98 4.88 12.44
CA THR A 33 -9.99 6.12 11.65
C THR A 33 -8.80 6.15 10.69
N GLU A 34 -7.60 5.84 11.17
CA GLU A 34 -6.39 5.76 10.34
C GLU A 34 -6.54 4.67 9.26
N ALA A 35 -7.07 3.49 9.62
CA ALA A 35 -7.28 2.40 8.65
C ALA A 35 -8.26 2.79 7.53
N ARG A 36 -9.37 3.47 7.85
CA ARG A 36 -10.31 3.97 6.84
C ARG A 36 -9.69 5.04 5.94
N ALA A 37 -8.90 5.94 6.52
CA ALA A 37 -8.19 6.96 5.75
C ALA A 37 -7.14 6.35 4.81
N ALA A 38 -6.44 5.31 5.27
CA ALA A 38 -5.50 4.55 4.46
C ALA A 38 -6.22 3.83 3.31
N GLU A 39 -7.30 3.10 3.58
CA GLU A 39 -8.11 2.44 2.55
C GLU A 39 -8.60 3.42 1.48
N ALA A 40 -9.12 4.59 1.90
CA ALA A 40 -9.57 5.63 0.97
C ALA A 40 -8.42 6.16 0.08
N THR A 41 -7.22 6.32 0.65
CA THR A 41 -6.03 6.72 -0.09
C THR A 41 -5.63 5.68 -1.13
N HIS A 42 -5.65 4.39 -0.77
CA HIS A 42 -5.35 3.30 -1.70
C HIS A 42 -6.38 3.22 -2.84
N ARG A 43 -7.67 3.36 -2.53
CA ARG A 43 -8.74 3.43 -3.55
C ARG A 43 -8.53 4.58 -4.54
N ALA A 44 -8.22 5.77 -4.05
CA ALA A 44 -7.95 6.93 -4.90
C ALA A 44 -6.75 6.68 -5.83
N ARG A 45 -5.68 6.04 -5.32
CA ARG A 45 -4.49 5.68 -6.12
C ARG A 45 -4.76 4.62 -7.16
N ARG A 46 -5.52 3.57 -6.80
CA ARG A 46 -5.99 2.55 -7.75
C ARG A 46 -6.73 3.20 -8.91
N ASP A 47 -7.65 4.12 -8.63
CA ASP A 47 -8.44 4.78 -9.67
C ASP A 47 -7.57 5.63 -10.61
N VAL A 48 -6.57 6.33 -10.08
CA VAL A 48 -5.55 7.04 -10.87
C VAL A 48 -4.73 6.08 -11.75
N LEU A 49 -4.29 4.96 -11.19
CA LEU A 49 -3.51 3.95 -11.93
C LEU A 49 -4.31 3.29 -13.04
N VAL A 50 -5.57 2.92 -12.78
CA VAL A 50 -6.48 2.36 -13.79
C VAL A 50 -6.68 3.34 -14.94
N SER A 51 -6.91 4.62 -14.64
CA SER A 51 -7.02 5.68 -15.64
C SER A 51 -5.74 5.82 -16.46
N ARG A 52 -4.57 5.82 -15.79
CA ARG A 52 -3.26 5.93 -16.45
C ARG A 52 -2.96 4.74 -17.37
N LEU A 53 -3.19 3.52 -16.91
CA LEU A 53 -2.98 2.30 -17.68
C LEU A 53 -3.92 2.22 -18.89
N SER A 54 -5.17 2.65 -18.74
CA SER A 54 -6.13 2.79 -19.84
C SER A 54 -5.65 3.79 -20.89
N ALA A 55 -5.14 4.95 -20.47
CA ALA A 55 -4.58 5.95 -21.38
C ALA A 55 -3.35 5.43 -22.16
N LEU A 56 -2.55 4.56 -21.53
CA LEU A 56 -1.41 3.88 -22.16
C LEU A 56 -1.82 2.68 -23.03
N LYS A 57 -3.12 2.35 -23.10
CA LYS A 57 -3.66 1.14 -23.74
C LYS A 57 -2.96 -0.15 -23.27
N ALA A 58 -2.52 -0.16 -22.01
CA ALA A 58 -1.89 -1.32 -21.39
C ALA A 58 -2.98 -2.23 -20.84
N SER A 59 -2.96 -3.51 -21.22
CA SER A 59 -3.84 -4.51 -20.62
C SER A 59 -3.25 -4.94 -19.27
N THR A 60 -4.06 -4.87 -18.21
CA THR A 60 -3.77 -5.47 -16.92
C THR A 60 -4.74 -6.60 -16.64
N ALA A 61 -4.27 -7.65 -15.98
CA ALA A 61 -5.16 -8.67 -15.47
C ALA A 61 -6.19 -8.04 -14.52
N PRO A 62 -7.45 -8.50 -14.52
CA PRO A 62 -8.43 -8.08 -13.51
C PRO A 62 -7.92 -8.41 -12.10
N ALA A 63 -8.30 -7.59 -11.13
CA ALA A 63 -8.06 -7.90 -9.73
C ALA A 63 -8.67 -9.27 -9.38
N PRO A 64 -7.95 -10.15 -8.66
CA PRO A 64 -8.51 -11.41 -8.17
C PRO A 64 -9.65 -11.15 -7.17
N ALA A 65 -10.53 -12.13 -7.01
CA ALA A 65 -11.65 -12.06 -6.06
C ALA A 65 -11.22 -12.08 -4.58
N GLY A 66 -9.99 -12.51 -4.31
CA GLY A 66 -9.38 -12.54 -2.98
C GLY A 66 -7.86 -12.61 -3.07
N TYR A 67 -7.20 -12.31 -1.95
CA TYR A 67 -5.74 -12.34 -1.83
C TYR A 67 -5.36 -13.23 -0.65
N ASP A 68 -4.30 -14.02 -0.85
CA ASP A 68 -3.69 -14.77 0.25
C ASP A 68 -2.96 -13.80 1.18
N LEU A 69 -3.39 -13.78 2.45
CA LEU A 69 -2.71 -13.01 3.47
C LEU A 69 -1.46 -13.77 3.95
N PRO A 70 -0.36 -13.06 4.27
CA PRO A 70 0.90 -13.69 4.68
C PRO A 70 0.80 -14.46 5.99
N PHE A 71 -0.24 -14.18 6.78
CA PHE A 71 -0.60 -14.88 8.01
C PHE A 71 -2.06 -14.59 8.35
N GLU A 72 -2.63 -15.37 9.27
CA GLU A 72 -3.98 -15.16 9.76
C GLU A 72 -4.09 -13.90 10.63
N VAL A 73 -5.14 -13.10 10.41
CA VAL A 73 -5.38 -11.83 11.12
C VAL A 73 -6.55 -12.01 12.08
N THR A 74 -6.24 -12.33 13.34
CA THR A 74 -7.24 -12.71 14.34
C THR A 74 -7.47 -11.63 15.40
N ASP A 75 -6.51 -10.74 15.60
CA ASP A 75 -6.47 -9.75 16.68
C ASP A 75 -5.84 -8.41 16.24
N ARG A 76 -5.79 -7.44 17.17
CA ARG A 76 -5.20 -6.12 16.90
C ARG A 76 -3.72 -6.20 16.56
N ALA A 77 -2.95 -7.08 17.19
CA ALA A 77 -1.50 -7.18 16.99
C ALA A 77 -1.16 -7.69 15.58
N SER A 78 -1.83 -8.77 15.15
CA SER A 78 -1.75 -9.30 13.79
C SER A 78 -2.25 -8.29 12.75
N ALA A 79 -3.30 -7.52 13.06
CA ALA A 79 -3.78 -6.45 12.18
C ALA A 79 -2.76 -5.32 11.96
N LEU A 80 -2.11 -4.85 13.04
CA LEU A 80 -1.05 -3.85 12.94
C LEU A 80 0.17 -4.39 12.19
N LYS A 81 0.54 -5.66 12.43
CA LYS A 81 1.62 -6.32 11.67
C LYS A 81 1.30 -6.39 10.18
N LEU A 82 0.05 -6.71 9.83
CA LEU A 82 -0.36 -6.75 8.43
C LEU A 82 -0.34 -5.35 7.80
N ALA A 83 -0.83 -4.32 8.50
CA ALA A 83 -0.80 -2.95 8.02
C ALA A 83 0.64 -2.48 7.71
N ILE A 84 1.62 -2.84 8.55
CA ILE A 84 3.03 -2.55 8.29
C ILE A 84 3.52 -3.23 7.01
N GLN A 85 3.26 -4.54 6.86
CA GLN A 85 3.71 -5.28 5.67
C GLN A 85 3.07 -4.79 4.38
N VAL A 86 1.78 -4.44 4.43
CA VAL A 86 1.05 -3.87 3.29
C VAL A 86 1.68 -2.55 2.87
N GLU A 87 1.88 -1.61 3.80
CA GLU A 87 2.41 -0.29 3.46
C GLU A 87 3.87 -0.34 3.00
N ASP A 88 4.69 -1.22 3.57
CA ASP A 88 6.04 -1.47 3.07
C ASP A 88 6.01 -2.07 1.66
N GLY A 89 5.11 -3.02 1.40
CA GLY A 89 4.92 -3.62 0.08
C GLY A 89 4.48 -2.59 -0.97
N VAL A 90 3.52 -1.74 -0.63
CA VAL A 90 3.06 -0.64 -1.49
C VAL A 90 4.19 0.36 -1.75
N ALA A 91 4.95 0.74 -0.72
CA ALA A 91 6.12 1.60 -0.86
C ALA A 91 7.12 0.99 -1.87
N GLN A 92 7.41 -0.31 -1.78
CA GLN A 92 8.31 -0.98 -2.71
C GLN A 92 7.78 -1.04 -4.14
N ALA A 93 6.48 -1.29 -4.32
CA ALA A 93 5.85 -1.29 -5.62
C ALA A 93 5.99 0.09 -6.30
N TRP A 94 5.70 1.17 -5.58
CA TRP A 94 5.88 2.54 -6.10
C TRP A 94 7.33 2.93 -6.33
N ARG A 95 8.26 2.46 -5.48
CA ARG A 95 9.70 2.65 -5.70
C ARG A 95 10.14 2.11 -7.05
N SER A 96 9.60 0.97 -7.47
CA SER A 96 9.93 0.36 -8.77
C SER A 96 9.50 1.20 -9.97
N VAL A 97 8.51 2.08 -9.80
CA VAL A 97 7.99 2.99 -10.85
C VAL A 97 8.95 4.15 -11.09
N LEU A 98 9.65 4.63 -10.05
CA LEU A 98 10.54 5.79 -10.12
C LEU A 98 11.54 5.78 -11.29
N PRO A 99 12.38 4.73 -11.48
CA PRO A 99 13.35 4.69 -12.57
C PRO A 99 12.71 4.61 -13.97
N ALA A 100 11.43 4.23 -14.05
CA ALA A 100 10.69 4.10 -15.30
C ALA A 100 9.76 5.30 -15.59
N SER A 101 9.83 6.37 -14.80
CA SER A 101 8.93 7.52 -14.84
C SER A 101 9.67 8.86 -14.95
N GLU A 102 9.03 9.84 -15.56
CA GLU A 102 9.58 11.17 -15.78
C GLU A 102 8.59 12.27 -15.38
N GLY A 103 9.10 13.48 -15.15
CA GLY A 103 8.29 14.67 -14.91
C GLY A 103 7.20 14.46 -13.84
N PRO A 104 5.93 14.79 -14.14
CA PRO A 104 4.81 14.63 -13.21
C PRO A 104 4.58 13.19 -12.72
N ASP A 105 4.77 12.18 -13.57
CA ASP A 105 4.55 10.78 -13.17
C ASP A 105 5.55 10.36 -12.09
N ARG A 106 6.80 10.83 -12.19
CA ARG A 106 7.82 10.56 -11.18
C ARG A 106 7.51 11.24 -9.85
N ALA A 107 6.94 12.45 -9.89
CA ALA A 107 6.48 13.13 -8.69
C ALA A 107 5.32 12.36 -8.03
N THR A 108 4.35 11.88 -8.82
CA THR A 108 3.26 11.03 -8.32
C THR A 108 3.79 9.75 -7.67
N ALA A 109 4.71 9.05 -8.32
CA ALA A 109 5.31 7.83 -7.78
C ALA A 109 6.08 8.10 -6.48
N LEU A 110 6.83 9.21 -6.40
CA LEU A 110 7.56 9.60 -5.21
C LEU A 110 6.62 9.94 -4.03
N ASN A 111 5.54 10.67 -4.30
CA ASN A 111 4.54 10.99 -3.29
C ASN A 111 3.86 9.71 -2.77
N ALA A 112 3.47 8.81 -3.68
CA ALA A 112 2.81 7.57 -3.30
C ALA A 112 3.71 6.66 -2.44
N LEU A 113 5.00 6.55 -2.81
CA LEU A 113 6.04 5.90 -2.02
C LEU A 113 6.19 6.53 -0.63
N THR A 114 6.35 7.85 -0.56
CA THR A 114 6.64 8.57 0.68
C THR A 114 5.48 8.44 1.66
N ASP A 115 4.27 8.65 1.20
CA ASP A 115 3.05 8.50 2.00
C ASP A 115 2.88 7.08 2.56
N ALA A 116 3.17 6.04 1.75
CA ALA A 116 3.09 4.65 2.20
C ALA A 116 4.15 4.38 3.29
N ALA A 117 5.38 4.85 3.09
CA ALA A 117 6.44 4.73 4.10
C ALA A 117 6.09 5.48 5.41
N VAL A 118 5.45 6.65 5.31
CA VAL A 118 4.95 7.40 6.47
C VAL A 118 3.85 6.62 7.19
N ARG A 119 2.88 6.03 6.48
CA ARG A 119 1.86 5.17 7.09
C ARG A 119 2.46 3.94 7.75
N ALA A 120 3.40 3.26 7.10
CA ALA A 120 4.12 2.14 7.70
C ALA A 120 4.81 2.53 9.01
N THR A 121 5.39 3.73 9.08
CA THR A 121 6.00 4.29 10.30
C THR A 121 4.97 4.54 11.39
N ARG A 122 3.78 5.05 11.04
CA ARG A 122 2.67 5.25 11.99
C ARG A 122 2.17 3.92 12.56
N TRP A 123 1.99 2.90 11.72
CA TRP A 123 1.59 1.57 12.17
C TRP A 123 2.63 0.92 13.07
N ARG A 124 3.93 1.06 12.76
CA ARG A 124 5.01 0.62 13.64
C ARG A 124 4.96 1.29 15.01
N ARG A 125 4.67 2.59 15.07
CA ARG A 125 4.49 3.29 16.36
C ARG A 125 3.28 2.75 17.14
N LEU A 126 2.15 2.52 16.48
CA LEU A 126 0.94 1.98 17.12
C LEU A 126 1.10 0.53 17.60
N GLY A 127 1.94 -0.25 16.91
CA GLY A 127 2.30 -1.62 17.26
C GLY A 127 3.57 -1.75 18.10
N GLU A 128 4.13 -0.63 18.56
CA GLU A 128 5.37 -0.58 19.37
C GLU A 128 6.56 -1.34 18.74
N VAL A 129 6.62 -1.38 17.40
CA VAL A 129 7.65 -2.07 16.64
C VAL A 129 8.87 -1.17 16.46
N THR A 130 10.05 -1.70 16.83
CA THR A 130 11.35 -1.05 16.66
C THR A 130 12.23 -1.85 15.68
N PRO A 131 12.94 -1.22 14.72
CA PRO A 131 12.93 0.22 14.44
C PRO A 131 11.62 0.69 13.80
N VAL A 132 11.21 1.93 14.11
CA VAL A 132 9.98 2.53 13.56
C VAL A 132 10.11 2.91 12.09
N THR A 133 11.32 2.94 11.55
CA THR A 133 11.60 3.19 10.14
C THR A 133 12.43 2.06 9.56
N MET A 134 12.24 1.82 8.27
CA MET A 134 13.12 0.95 7.49
C MET A 134 14.40 1.71 7.13
N PRO A 135 15.60 1.13 7.35
CA PRO A 135 16.84 1.72 6.87
C PRO A 135 16.81 1.87 5.35
N TRP A 136 17.37 2.96 4.81
CA TRP A 136 17.57 3.09 3.37
C TRP A 136 18.48 1.95 2.85
N PRO A 137 18.19 1.31 1.69
CA PRO A 137 17.23 1.67 0.65
C PRO A 137 15.81 1.13 0.83
N GLY A 138 15.46 0.64 2.01
CA GLY A 138 14.13 0.14 2.34
C GLY A 138 13.84 -1.27 1.83
N ARG A 139 14.86 -2.11 1.62
CA ARG A 139 14.70 -3.53 1.20
C ARG A 139 14.64 -4.41 2.45
N ALA A 140 13.52 -5.11 2.63
CA ALA A 140 13.38 -6.24 3.57
C ALA A 140 13.62 -7.54 2.82
#